data_AF-A0A402AZU1-F1
#
_entry.id   AF-A0A402AZU1-F1
#
_cell.length_a   1.000
_cell.length_b   1.000
_cell.length_c   1.000
_cell.angle_alpha   90.00
_cell.angle_beta   90.00
_cell.angle_gamma   90.00
#
_symmetry.space_group_name_H-M   'P 1'
#
loop_
_entity.id
_entity.type
_entity.pdbx_description
1 polymer ?
#
loop_
_entity_poly.entity_id
_entity_poly.type
_entity_poly.pdbx_seq_one_letter_code
_entity_poly.pdbx_strand_id
1 'polypeptide(L)'
;MSTWWLANCLMLFGILGLIFLSIASIRIFWYYRDCRPGSFRWHIRNHYLKQIAAVACLFCLAMAASYSLLWQAWAILYIIISFKIGTWWLRLTIDQRS
;
A
#
# COMPACT_ATOMS: atom_id res chain seq x y z
N MET A 1 -5.33 31.89 -1.43
CA MET A 1 -6.16 31.20 -2.45
C MET A 1 -5.53 29.93 -3.04
N SER A 2 -4.51 29.31 -2.41
CA SER A 2 -3.76 28.18 -2.99
C SER A 2 -3.97 26.82 -2.30
N THR A 3 -4.33 26.80 -1.02
CA THR A 3 -4.38 25.55 -0.21
C THR A 3 -5.52 24.62 -0.60
N TRP A 4 -6.66 25.17 -1.03
CA TRP A 4 -7.83 24.39 -1.45
C TRP A 4 -7.60 23.61 -2.74
N TRP A 5 -6.90 24.17 -3.72
CA TRP A 5 -6.53 23.49 -4.95
C TRP A 5 -5.55 22.35 -4.69
N LEU A 6 -4.53 22.60 -3.86
CA LEU A 6 -3.58 21.58 -3.44
C LEU A 6 -4.28 20.43 -2.71
N ALA A 7 -5.19 20.73 -1.77
CA ALA A 7 -5.94 19.70 -1.05
C ALA A 7 -6.79 18.81 -1.98
N ASN A 8 -7.46 19.38 -2.98
CA ASN A 8 -8.24 18.62 -3.96
C ASN A 8 -7.35 17.75 -4.85
N CYS A 9 -6.21 18.28 -5.32
CA CYS A 9 -5.24 17.50 -6.09
C CYS A 9 -4.71 16.32 -5.27
N LEU A 10 -4.29 16.55 -4.01
CA LEU A 10 -3.85 15.47 -3.12
C LEU A 10 -4.95 14.41 -2.94
N MET A 11 -6.21 14.83 -2.75
CA MET A 11 -7.31 13.89 -2.59
C MET A 11 -7.50 13.01 -3.82
N LEU A 12 -7.48 13.59 -5.02
CA LEU A 12 -7.58 12.85 -6.27
C LEU A 12 -6.39 11.88 -6.45
N PHE A 13 -5.16 12.33 -6.22
CA PHE A 13 -3.97 11.47 -6.30
C PHE A 13 -4.01 10.34 -5.26
N GLY A 14 -4.50 10.62 -4.05
CA GLY A 14 -4.66 9.63 -2.99
C GLY A 14 -5.61 8.52 -3.38
N ILE A 15 -6.80 8.90 -3.87
CA ILE A 15 -7.82 7.97 -4.33
C ILE A 15 -7.31 7.15 -5.52
N LEU A 16 -6.75 7.82 -6.54
CA LEU A 16 -6.22 7.14 -7.73
C LEU A 16 -5.08 6.17 -7.38
N GLY A 17 -4.16 6.56 -6.51
CA GLY A 17 -3.06 5.71 -6.05
C GLY A 17 -3.54 4.47 -5.30
N LEU A 18 -4.51 4.63 -4.38
CA LEU A 18 -5.11 3.50 -3.66
C LEU A 18 -5.87 2.56 -4.61
N ILE A 19 -6.61 3.10 -5.59
CA ILE A 19 -7.30 2.29 -6.60
C ILE A 19 -6.28 1.50 -7.42
N PHE A 20 -5.22 2.14 -7.91
CA PHE A 20 -4.21 1.46 -8.71
C PHE A 20 -3.50 0.33 -7.93
N LEU A 21 -3.13 0.59 -6.67
CA LEU A 21 -2.51 -0.40 -5.79
C LEU A 21 -3.45 -1.58 -5.48
N SER A 22 -4.74 -1.31 -5.24
CA SER A 22 -5.73 -2.37 -5.00
C SER A 22 -5.99 -3.22 -6.24
N ILE A 23 -6.08 -2.61 -7.42
CA ILE A 23 -6.19 -3.35 -8.70
C ILE A 23 -4.95 -4.22 -8.90
N ALA A 24 -3.75 -3.70 -8.66
CA ALA A 24 -2.51 -4.46 -8.77
C ALA A 24 -2.47 -5.65 -7.81
N SER A 25 -2.87 -5.46 -6.55
CA SER A 25 -2.93 -6.57 -5.57
C SER A 25 -3.96 -7.62 -5.96
N ILE A 26 -5.15 -7.20 -6.41
CA ILE A 26 -6.22 -8.09 -6.88
C ILE A 26 -5.73 -8.89 -8.09
N ARG A 27 -5.07 -8.24 -9.05
CA ARG A 27 -4.56 -8.90 -10.25
C ARG A 27 -3.56 -10.00 -9.93
N ILE A 28 -2.62 -9.74 -9.02
CA ILE A 28 -1.65 -10.77 -8.57
C ILE A 28 -2.35 -11.87 -7.78
N PHE A 29 -3.31 -11.53 -6.92
CA PHE A 29 -4.07 -12.52 -6.18
C PHE A 29 -4.84 -13.47 -7.12
N TRP A 30 -5.51 -12.93 -8.14
CA TRP A 30 -6.22 -13.71 -9.15
C TRP A 30 -5.28 -14.53 -10.03
N TYR A 31 -4.17 -13.93 -10.50
CA TYR A 31 -3.23 -14.62 -11.37
C TYR A 31 -2.57 -15.83 -10.71
N TYR A 32 -2.30 -15.75 -9.40
CA TYR A 32 -1.70 -16.83 -8.62
C TYR A 32 -2.70 -17.52 -7.67
N ARG A 33 -3.99 -17.48 -8.00
CA ARG A 33 -5.06 -18.09 -7.18
C ARG A 33 -4.89 -19.59 -7.03
N ASP A 34 -4.57 -20.28 -8.12
CA ASP A 34 -4.48 -21.75 -8.17
C ASP A 34 -3.09 -22.31 -7.85
N CYS A 35 -2.18 -21.47 -7.34
CA CYS A 35 -0.83 -21.92 -7.00
C CYS A 35 -0.82 -22.68 -5.67
N ARG A 36 -0.36 -23.94 -5.71
CA ARG A 36 -0.18 -24.76 -4.49
C ARG A 36 0.77 -24.05 -3.49
N PRO A 37 0.41 -24.01 -2.20
CA PRO A 37 1.29 -23.48 -1.16
C PRO A 37 2.62 -24.25 -1.14
N GLY A 38 3.74 -23.53 -1.03
CA GLY A 38 5.09 -24.10 -1.08
C GLY A 38 5.72 -24.24 -2.48
N SER A 39 4.99 -23.99 -3.57
CA SER A 39 5.57 -23.98 -4.92
C SER A 39 6.45 -22.74 -5.18
N PHE A 40 7.38 -22.84 -6.14
CA PHE A 40 8.16 -21.69 -6.63
C PHE A 40 7.27 -20.52 -7.07
N ARG A 41 6.11 -20.81 -7.69
CA ARG A 41 5.11 -19.79 -8.06
C ARG A 41 4.47 -19.10 -6.86
N TRP A 42 4.34 -19.80 -5.72
CA TRP A 42 3.85 -19.22 -4.47
C TRP A 42 4.89 -18.26 -3.86
N HIS A 43 6.18 -18.61 -3.94
CA HIS A 43 7.27 -17.70 -3.54
C HIS A 43 7.30 -16.43 -4.40
N ILE A 44 7.18 -16.57 -5.72
CA ILE A 44 7.09 -15.42 -6.64
C ILE A 44 5.89 -14.53 -6.31
N ARG A 45 4.70 -15.12 -6.11
CA ARG A 45 3.50 -14.37 -5.69
C ARG A 45 3.78 -13.55 -4.42
N ASN A 46 4.41 -14.17 -3.42
CA ASN A 46 4.66 -13.50 -2.16
C ASN A 46 5.70 -12.36 -2.30
N HIS A 47 6.71 -12.52 -3.18
CA HIS A 47 7.62 -11.43 -3.51
C HIS A 47 6.92 -10.24 -4.17
N TYR A 48 6.04 -10.48 -5.15
CA TYR A 48 5.27 -9.42 -5.79
C TYR A 48 4.31 -8.73 -4.80
N LEU A 49 3.63 -9.50 -3.95
CA LEU A 49 2.77 -8.93 -2.91
C LEU A 49 3.57 -8.11 -1.89
N LYS A 50 4.79 -8.54 -1.54
CA LYS A 50 5.70 -7.77 -0.69
C LYS A 50 6.13 -6.45 -1.33
N GLN A 51 6.46 -6.46 -2.62
CA GLN A 51 6.80 -5.23 -3.33
C GLN A 51 5.62 -4.26 -3.36
N ILE A 52 4.41 -4.74 -3.68
CA ILE A 52 3.21 -3.90 -3.69
C ILE A 52 2.90 -3.36 -2.29
N ALA A 53 3.03 -4.18 -1.24
CA ALA A 53 2.83 -3.74 0.12
C ALA A 53 3.85 -2.66 0.54
N ALA A 54 5.12 -2.82 0.16
CA ALA A 54 6.16 -1.82 0.40
C ALA A 54 5.86 -0.50 -0.33
N VAL A 55 5.50 -0.56 -1.61
CA VAL A 55 5.12 0.62 -2.40
C VAL A 55 3.87 1.28 -1.82
N ALA A 56 2.86 0.51 -1.42
CA ALA A 56 1.65 1.03 -0.79
C ALA A 56 1.93 1.71 0.55
N CYS A 57 2.84 1.15 1.36
CA CYS A 57 3.29 1.75 2.61
C CYS A 57 4.00 3.09 2.38
N LEU A 58 4.97 3.12 1.44
CA LEU A 58 5.67 4.35 1.07
C LEU A 58 4.72 5.41 0.50
N PHE A 59 3.75 5.00 -0.32
CA PHE A 59 2.72 5.89 -0.84
C PHE A 59 1.88 6.49 0.29
N CYS A 60 1.41 5.66 1.24
CA CYS A 60 0.63 6.14 2.38
C CYS A 60 1.46 7.06 3.29
N LEU A 61 2.75 6.78 3.50
CA LEU A 61 3.65 7.67 4.26
C LEU A 61 3.88 9.00 3.54
N ALA A 62 4.07 8.99 2.22
CA ALA A 62 4.20 10.20 1.41
C ALA A 62 2.91 11.04 1.46
N MET A 63 1.74 10.40 1.38
CA MET A 63 0.46 11.06 1.53
C MET A 63 0.26 11.61 2.95
N ALA A 64 0.60 10.85 3.98
CA ALA A 64 0.54 11.30 5.37
C ALA A 64 1.42 12.53 5.61
N ALA A 65 2.66 12.53 5.10
CA ALA A 65 3.57 13.67 5.20
C ALA A 65 3.03 14.89 4.43
N SER A 66 2.37 14.66 3.29
CA SER A 66 1.78 15.75 2.51
C SER A 66 0.54 16.35 3.20
N TYR A 67 -0.31 15.52 3.82
CA TYR A 67 -1.48 15.98 4.58
C TYR A 67 -1.15 16.56 5.96
N SER A 68 -0.05 16.13 6.60
CA SER A 68 0.38 16.70 7.88
C SER A 68 0.84 18.15 7.73
N LEU A 69 1.49 18.49 6.61
CA LEU A 69 1.81 19.88 6.24
C LEU A 69 0.54 20.74 6.06
N LEU A 70 -0.57 20.13 5.68
CA LEU A 70 -1.88 20.79 5.51
C LEU A 70 -2.73 20.78 6.79
N TRP A 71 -2.22 20.24 7.92
CA TRP A 71 -2.95 20.09 9.19
C TRP A 71 -4.31 19.37 9.06
N GLN A 72 -4.42 18.44 8.11
CA GLN A 72 -5.68 17.73 7.85
C GLN A 72 -5.74 16.40 8.59
N ALA A 73 -6.92 16.09 9.14
CA ALA A 73 -7.20 14.84 9.85
C ALA A 73 -6.93 13.58 9.00
N TRP A 74 -6.97 13.71 7.66
CA TRP A 74 -6.64 12.65 6.72
C TRP A 74 -5.21 12.10 6.91
N ALA A 75 -4.26 12.90 7.39
CA ALA A 75 -2.90 12.45 7.66
C ALA A 75 -2.85 11.27 8.63
N ILE A 76 -3.67 11.29 9.68
CA ILE A 76 -3.73 10.23 10.70
C ILE A 76 -4.25 8.92 10.09
N LEU A 77 -5.26 9.00 9.22
CA LEU A 77 -5.79 7.82 8.54
C LEU A 77 -4.73 7.16 7.66
N TYR A 78 -3.98 7.94 6.88
CA TYR A 78 -2.89 7.42 6.05
C TYR A 78 -1.74 6.82 6.91
N ILE A 79 -1.44 7.40 8.08
CA ILE A 79 -0.45 6.84 9.01
C ILE A 79 -0.91 5.48 9.53
N ILE A 80 -2.15 5.36 10.01
CA ILE A 80 -2.69 4.09 10.53
C ILE A 80 -2.66 3.01 9.43
N ILE A 81 -3.07 3.37 8.21
CA ILE A 81 -3.04 2.46 7.06
C ILE A 81 -1.60 2.03 6.75
N SER A 82 -0.66 2.97 6.71
CA SER A 82 0.77 2.66 6.46
C SER A 82 1.34 1.71 7.51
N PHE A 83 1.01 1.92 8.79
CA PHE A 83 1.47 1.05 9.88
C PHE A 83 0.87 -0.35 9.78
N LYS A 84 -0.41 -0.45 9.42
CA LYS A 84 -1.08 -1.73 9.25
C LYS A 84 -0.53 -2.52 8.06
N ILE A 85 -0.24 -1.84 6.95
CA ILE A 85 0.39 -2.46 5.77
C ILE A 85 1.83 -2.87 6.10
N GLY A 86 2.60 -2.00 6.75
CA GLY A 86 3.99 -2.27 7.14
C GLY A 86 4.10 -3.42 8.13
N THR A 87 3.23 -3.50 9.14
CA THR A 87 3.23 -4.62 10.10
C THR A 87 2.87 -5.95 9.43
N TRP A 88 1.93 -5.95 8.48
CA TRP A 88 1.60 -7.15 7.72
C TRP A 88 2.77 -7.60 6.83
N TRP A 89 3.44 -6.66 6.16
CA TRP A 89 4.65 -6.92 5.38
C TRP A 89 5.79 -7.50 6.23
N LEU A 90 5.99 -6.97 7.44
CA LEU A 90 7.02 -7.43 8.37
C LEU A 90 6.73 -8.86 8.84
N ARG A 91 5.47 -9.17 9.19
CA ARG A 91 5.05 -10.55 9.54
C ARG A 91 5.30 -11.54 8.41
N LEU A 92 4.90 -11.22 7.18
CA LEU A 92 5.15 -12.07 6.01
C LEU A 92 6.64 -12.27 5.70
N THR A 93 7.48 -11.35 6.12
CA THR A 93 8.94 -11.47 5.94
C THR A 93 9.54 -12.41 6.97
N ILE A 94 9.00 -12.40 8.20
CA ILE A 94 9.41 -13.32 9.26
C ILE A 94 8.94 -14.76 8.96
N ASP A 95 7.68 -14.96 8.58
CA ASP A 95 7.12 -16.30 8.27
C ASP A 95 7.80 -17.02 7.11
N GLN A 96 8.43 -16.29 6.18
CA GLN A 96 9.19 -16.90 5.08
C GLN A 96 10.63 -17.26 5.46
N ARG A 97 11.11 -16.81 6.62
CA ARG A 97 12.48 -17.03 7.09
C ARG A 97 12.59 -18.23 8.03
N SER A 98 11.47 -18.65 8.63
CA SER A 98 11.32 -19.87 9.43
C SER A 98 11.02 -21.08 8.56
#